data_AF-A0A9D5G5H6-F1
#
_entry.id   AF-A0A9D5G5H6-F1
#
_cell.length_a   1.000
_cell.length_b   1.000
_cell.length_c   1.000
_cell.angle_alpha   90.00
_cell.angle_beta   90.00
_cell.angle_gamma   90.00
#
_symmetry.space_group_name_H-M   'P 1'
#
loop_
_entity.id
_entity.type
_entity.pdbx_description
1 polymer ?
#
loop_
_entity_poly.entity_id
_entity_poly.type
_entity_poly.pdbx_seq_one_letter_code
_entity_poly.pdbx_strand_id
1 'polypeptide(L)'
;MSGLNAFAVPVFPADADAPRVNLPQRGYSLLEGPLDAVTDLGWTVGDAFFPQSPNLFWPQDHAWCVASEIDLYCTLVAGSETLVEELVADSRLEAWRVEPDDPIAYDSDQINS
;
A
#
# COMPACT_ATOMS: atom_id res chain seq x y z
N MET A 1 10.27 -34.28 -16.10
CA MET A 1 10.49 -32.92 -16.64
C MET A 1 9.11 -32.38 -16.99
N SER A 2 8.56 -31.30 -16.45
CA SER A 2 9.12 -30.14 -15.76
C SER A 2 7.98 -29.46 -15.00
N GLY A 3 8.29 -28.81 -13.88
CA GLY A 3 7.42 -27.84 -13.23
C GLY A 3 8.33 -26.80 -12.61
N LEU A 4 8.65 -25.75 -13.36
CA LEU A 4 9.41 -24.62 -12.85
C LEU A 4 8.54 -23.94 -11.78
N ASN A 5 8.86 -24.18 -10.51
CA ASN A 5 8.49 -23.26 -9.44
C ASN A 5 9.26 -21.97 -9.68
N ALA A 6 8.68 -21.05 -10.46
CA ALA A 6 9.16 -19.69 -10.51
C ALA A 6 8.75 -19.04 -9.18
N PHE A 7 9.61 -19.15 -8.17
CA PHE A 7 9.47 -18.37 -6.95
C PHE A 7 9.68 -16.91 -7.34
N ALA A 8 8.64 -16.09 -7.21
CA ALA A 8 8.75 -14.65 -7.37
C ALA A 8 9.78 -14.12 -6.37
N VAL A 9 10.81 -13.43 -6.87
CA VAL A 9 11.86 -12.85 -6.01
C VAL A 9 11.46 -11.39 -5.72
N PRO A 10 11.31 -11.01 -4.44
CA PRO A 10 11.06 -9.62 -4.09
C PRO A 10 12.29 -8.79 -4.44
N VAL A 11 12.09 -7.64 -5.09
CA VAL A 11 13.18 -6.73 -5.47
C VAL A 11 13.39 -5.71 -4.34
N PHE A 12 13.61 -6.19 -3.10
CA PHE A 12 13.87 -5.32 -1.94
C PHE A 12 15.00 -5.83 -1.06
N PRO A 13 15.81 -4.94 -0.47
CA PRO A 13 16.84 -5.30 0.49
C PRO A 13 16.21 -5.45 1.89
N ALA A 14 15.43 -6.50 2.12
CA ALA A 14 14.90 -6.80 3.44
C ALA A 14 15.65 -7.98 4.07
N ASP A 15 16.74 -7.68 4.78
CA ASP A 15 17.41 -8.64 5.66
C ASP A 15 16.48 -9.01 6.83
N ALA A 16 16.70 -10.19 7.43
CA ALA A 16 15.88 -10.66 8.56
C ALA A 16 15.89 -9.69 9.76
N ASP A 17 16.98 -8.94 9.92
CA ASP A 17 17.22 -7.95 10.98
C ASP A 17 16.78 -6.52 10.61
N ALA A 18 16.19 -6.32 9.43
CA ALA A 18 15.72 -5.00 9.01
C ALA A 18 14.65 -4.45 9.98
N PRO A 19 14.61 -3.12 10.22
CA PRO A 19 13.56 -2.52 11.04
C PRO A 19 12.16 -2.90 10.55
N ARG A 20 11.23 -3.08 11.49
CA ARG A 20 9.85 -3.47 11.20
C ARG A 20 8.86 -2.55 11.87
N VAL A 21 7.76 -2.29 11.18
CA VAL A 21 6.54 -1.74 11.77
C VAL A 21 5.61 -2.89 12.10
N ASN A 22 5.19 -2.98 13.37
CA ASN A 22 4.28 -4.03 13.82
C ASN A 22 2.90 -3.41 14.09
N LEU A 23 1.91 -3.82 13.30
CA LEU A 23 0.49 -3.55 13.53
C LEU A 23 -0.19 -4.80 14.09
N PRO A 24 -1.41 -4.70 14.64
CA PRO A 24 -2.20 -5.88 14.97
C PRO A 24 -2.25 -6.83 13.77
N GLN A 25 -1.98 -8.11 14.00
CA GLN A 25 -1.99 -9.18 12.98
C GLN A 25 -0.90 -9.14 11.90
N ARG A 26 -0.14 -8.04 11.72
CA ARG A 26 0.87 -7.96 10.65
C ARG A 26 2.12 -7.17 11.01
N GLY A 27 3.28 -7.74 10.69
CA GLY A 27 4.56 -7.06 10.69
C GLY A 27 5.01 -6.71 9.27
N TYR A 28 5.47 -5.49 9.07
CA TYR A 28 5.94 -4.96 7.79
C TYR A 28 7.43 -4.64 7.87
N SER A 29 8.19 -4.93 6.81
CA SER A 29 9.56 -4.41 6.66
C SER A 29 9.51 -2.91 6.42
N LEU A 30 10.31 -2.15 7.17
CA LEU A 30 10.43 -0.70 7.02
C LEU A 30 11.62 -0.39 6.12
N LEU A 31 11.36 0.41 5.09
CA LEU A 31 12.35 0.92 4.14
C LEU A 31 12.35 2.45 4.22
N GLU A 32 13.49 3.06 3.91
CA GLU A 32 13.65 4.51 3.80
C GLU A 32 14.26 4.84 2.44
N GLY A 33 13.74 5.87 1.78
CA GLY A 33 14.18 6.27 0.45
C GLY A 33 13.36 7.43 -0.12
N PRO A 34 13.74 7.94 -1.30
CA PRO A 34 12.96 8.97 -1.98
C PRO A 34 11.62 8.40 -2.45
N LEU A 35 10.60 9.27 -2.54
CA LEU A 35 9.24 8.86 -2.88
C LEU A 35 9.13 8.23 -4.27
N ASP A 36 9.95 8.64 -5.23
CA ASP A 36 9.94 8.08 -6.59
C ASP A 36 10.43 6.64 -6.65
N ALA A 37 11.22 6.17 -5.68
CA ALA A 37 11.67 4.79 -5.60
C ALA A 37 10.52 3.79 -5.36
N VAL A 38 9.31 4.25 -5.01
CA VAL A 38 8.13 3.37 -4.84
C VAL A 38 7.77 2.63 -6.13
N THR A 39 8.13 3.17 -7.31
CA THR A 39 7.83 2.52 -8.60
C THR A 39 8.77 1.37 -8.92
N ASP A 40 9.94 1.34 -8.26
CA ASP A 40 10.90 0.25 -8.39
C ASP A 40 10.53 -0.93 -7.49
N LEU A 41 9.45 -0.78 -6.73
CA LEU A 41 8.94 -1.83 -5.87
C LEU A 41 8.11 -2.86 -6.65
N GLY A 42 8.51 -4.13 -6.57
CA GLY A 42 7.80 -5.22 -7.18
C GLY A 42 8.45 -6.59 -7.01
N TRP A 43 8.04 -7.50 -7.89
CA TRP A 43 8.52 -8.87 -7.97
C TRP A 43 9.04 -9.15 -9.37
N THR A 44 10.09 -9.95 -9.46
CA THR A 44 10.57 -10.44 -10.76
C THR A 44 10.16 -11.89 -10.96
N VAL A 45 9.58 -12.20 -12.13
CA VAL A 45 9.24 -13.56 -12.56
C VAL A 45 9.80 -13.78 -13.96
N GLY A 46 10.88 -14.55 -14.07
CA GLY A 46 11.65 -14.65 -15.31
C GLY A 46 12.31 -13.30 -15.63
N ASP A 47 12.12 -12.79 -16.86
CA ASP A 47 12.62 -11.48 -17.28
C ASP A 47 11.59 -10.34 -17.08
N ALA A 48 10.41 -10.65 -16.51
CA ALA A 48 9.33 -9.69 -16.31
C ALA A 48 9.32 -9.13 -14.89
N PHE A 49 9.13 -7.81 -14.78
CA PHE A 49 8.93 -7.10 -13.52
C PHE A 49 7.45 -6.77 -13.30
N PHE A 50 6.96 -7.04 -12.10
CA PHE A 50 5.59 -6.78 -11.67
C PHE A 50 5.62 -5.75 -10.53
N PRO A 51 5.25 -4.49 -10.80
CA PRO A 51 5.25 -3.46 -9.76
C PRO A 51 4.22 -3.76 -8.67
N GLN A 52 4.55 -3.40 -7.44
CA GLN A 52 3.75 -3.59 -6.25
C GLN A 52 3.91 -2.38 -5.34
N SER A 53 2.79 -1.72 -5.03
CA SER A 53 2.78 -0.60 -4.08
C SER A 53 3.21 -1.06 -2.68
N PRO A 54 3.91 -0.19 -1.91
CA PRO A 54 4.13 -0.46 -0.49
C PRO A 54 2.80 -0.46 0.26
N ASN A 55 2.61 -1.42 1.17
CA ASN A 55 1.38 -1.51 1.98
C ASN A 55 1.08 -0.21 2.74
N LEU A 56 2.12 0.42 3.28
CA LEU A 56 2.06 1.68 4.01
C LEU A 56 3.26 2.54 3.61
N PHE A 57 3.05 3.83 3.37
CA PHE A 57 4.15 4.78 3.17
C PHE A 57 3.75 6.21 3.59
N TRP A 58 4.74 6.95 4.07
CA TRP A 58 4.59 8.30 4.60
C TRP A 58 5.92 9.06 4.48
N PRO A 59 5.89 10.41 4.43
CA PRO A 59 7.09 11.24 4.42
C PRO A 59 7.68 11.32 5.83
N GLN A 60 8.96 11.70 5.94
CA GLN A 60 9.66 11.79 7.23
C GLN A 60 9.01 12.75 8.24
N ASP A 61 8.31 13.78 7.77
CA ASP A 61 7.60 14.75 8.62
C ASP A 61 6.18 14.28 9.02
N HIS A 62 5.76 13.10 8.57
CA HIS A 62 4.46 12.50 8.82
C HIS A 62 3.28 13.39 8.38
N ALA A 63 3.47 14.27 7.40
CA ALA A 63 2.44 15.18 6.93
C ALA A 63 1.23 14.47 6.25
N TRP A 64 1.43 13.24 5.78
CA TRP A 64 0.39 12.38 5.22
C TRP A 64 0.77 10.90 5.37
N CYS A 65 -0.18 10.00 5.17
CA CYS A 65 0.04 8.56 5.13
C CYS A 65 -0.86 7.94 4.06
N VAL A 66 -0.31 6.97 3.33
CA VAL A 66 -1.07 6.16 2.38
C VAL A 66 -1.06 4.71 2.85
N ALA A 67 -2.22 4.07 2.85
CA ALA A 67 -2.38 2.64 3.08
C ALA A 67 -3.02 2.00 1.86
N SER A 68 -2.24 1.20 1.12
CA SER A 68 -2.75 0.31 0.08
C SER A 68 -2.90 -1.08 0.70
N GLU A 69 -3.99 -1.27 1.42
CA GLU A 69 -4.27 -2.49 2.16
C GLU A 69 -4.57 -3.66 1.23
N ILE A 70 -4.04 -4.84 1.56
CA ILE A 70 -4.24 -6.04 0.74
C ILE A 70 -5.65 -6.62 0.87
N ASP A 71 -6.33 -6.28 1.96
CA ASP A 71 -7.66 -6.80 2.31
C ASP A 71 -8.77 -5.82 1.94
N LEU A 72 -8.42 -4.60 1.48
CA LEU A 72 -9.36 -3.55 1.11
C LEU A 72 -9.40 -3.37 -0.41
N TYR A 73 -10.57 -2.96 -0.91
CA TYR A 73 -10.75 -2.61 -2.32
C TYR A 73 -10.41 -1.15 -2.62
N CYS A 74 -9.93 -0.41 -1.63
CA CYS A 74 -9.59 1.01 -1.72
C CYS A 74 -8.17 1.27 -1.22
N THR A 75 -7.65 2.43 -1.61
CA THR A 75 -6.44 3.02 -1.01
C THR A 75 -6.88 4.13 -0.07
N LEU A 76 -6.42 4.09 1.17
CA LEU A 76 -6.66 5.17 2.13
C LEU A 76 -5.53 6.18 2.04
N VAL A 77 -5.89 7.46 2.05
CA VAL A 77 -4.95 8.56 2.17
C VAL A 77 -5.40 9.44 3.32
N ALA A 78 -4.52 9.63 4.30
CA ALA A 78 -4.73 10.50 5.44
C ALA A 78 -3.74 11.66 5.39
N GLY A 79 -4.17 12.85 5.81
CA GLY A 79 -3.34 14.05 5.83
C GLY A 79 -4.13 15.26 6.30
N SER A 80 -3.63 16.46 5.99
CA SER A 80 -4.37 17.70 6.27
C SER A 80 -5.71 17.78 5.53
N GLU A 81 -6.65 18.59 6.03
CA GLU A 81 -7.93 18.83 5.34
C GLU A 81 -7.72 19.34 3.91
N THR A 82 -6.76 20.25 3.69
CA THR A 82 -6.44 20.75 2.35
C THR A 82 -6.01 19.65 1.39
N LEU A 83 -5.20 18.69 1.86
CA LEU A 83 -4.80 17.53 1.06
C LEU A 83 -6.01 16.66 0.71
N VAL A 84 -6.89 16.42 1.68
CA VAL A 84 -8.11 15.62 1.47
C VAL A 84 -9.06 16.33 0.51
N GLU A 85 -9.23 17.64 0.62
CA GLU A 85 -10.01 18.48 -0.30
C GLU A 85 -9.49 18.36 -1.73
N GLU A 86 -8.17 18.47 -1.94
CA GLU A 86 -7.54 18.37 -3.25
C GLU A 86 -7.74 16.99 -3.88
N LEU A 87 -7.58 15.91 -3.11
CA LEU A 87 -7.77 14.54 -3.62
C LEU A 87 -9.23 14.26 -4.01
N VAL A 88 -10.18 14.68 -3.18
CA VAL A 88 -11.62 14.50 -3.45
C VAL A 88 -12.09 15.37 -4.63
N ALA A 89 -11.47 16.53 -4.85
CA ALA A 89 -11.78 17.41 -5.96
C ALA A 89 -11.16 16.96 -7.30
N ASP A 90 -10.16 16.08 -7.29
CA ASP A 90 -9.49 15.60 -8.51
C ASP A 90 -10.37 14.58 -9.24
N SER A 91 -10.94 14.99 -10.38
CA SER A 91 -11.81 14.14 -11.20
C SER A 91 -11.14 12.90 -11.81
N ARG A 92 -9.81 12.77 -11.72
CA ARG A 92 -9.09 11.56 -12.14
C ARG A 92 -9.18 10.45 -11.10
N LEU A 93 -9.56 10.79 -9.87
CA LEU A 93 -9.68 9.87 -8.75
C LEU A 93 -11.16 9.64 -8.44
N GLU A 94 -11.49 8.38 -8.16
CA GLU A 94 -12.73 8.02 -7.50
C GLU A 94 -12.46 8.03 -5.99
N ALA A 95 -12.77 9.16 -5.34
CA ALA A 95 -12.38 9.43 -3.96
C ALA A 95 -13.55 10.01 -3.14
N TRP A 96 -13.67 9.56 -1.90
CA TRP A 96 -14.63 10.07 -0.93
C TRP A 96 -13.95 10.27 0.42
N ARG A 97 -14.49 11.20 1.20
CA ARG A 97 -14.14 11.32 2.61
C ARG A 97 -14.71 10.14 3.37
N VAL A 98 -13.92 9.63 4.30
CA VAL A 98 -14.31 8.62 5.27
C VAL A 98 -13.80 9.04 6.64
N GLU A 99 -14.55 8.70 7.67
CA GLU A 99 -14.14 8.83 9.07
C GLU A 99 -13.43 7.55 9.54
N PRO A 100 -12.59 7.61 10.59
CA PRO A 100 -11.84 6.44 11.08
C PRO A 100 -12.72 5.25 11.49
N ASP A 101 -13.97 5.50 11.85
CA ASP A 101 -14.93 4.50 12.29
C ASP A 101 -15.85 4.01 11.16
N ASP A 102 -15.68 4.51 9.93
CA ASP A 102 -16.46 4.04 8.79
C ASP A 102 -16.10 2.58 8.46
N PRO A 103 -17.10 1.71 8.27
CA PRO A 103 -16.86 0.32 7.93
C PRO A 103 -16.37 0.22 6.48
N ILE A 104 -15.11 -0.22 6.31
CA ILE A 104 -14.46 -0.38 5.00
C ILE A 104 -14.04 -1.83 4.71
N ALA A 105 -14.30 -2.75 5.64
CA ALA A 105 -13.96 -4.17 5.50
C ALA A 105 -14.76 -4.86 4.37
N TYR A 106 -14.30 -6.02 3.93
CA TYR A 106 -14.91 -6.76 2.82
C TYR A 106 -16.40 -7.08 3.00
N ASP A 107 -16.88 -7.14 4.24
CA ASP A 107 -18.27 -7.39 4.62
C ASP A 107 -19.08 -6.10 4.85
N SER A 108 -18.57 -4.94 4.44
CA SER A 108 -19.26 -3.66 4.65
C SER A 108 -20.37 -3.40 3.62
N ASP A 109 -20.36 -4.08 2.46
CA ASP A 109 -21.49 -4.03 1.53
C ASP A 109 -22.61 -4.96 2.01
N GLN A 110 -23.67 -4.34 2.55
CA GLN A 110 -24.89 -5.01 3.01
C GLN A 110 -26.05 -4.87 2.02
N ILE A 111 -25.84 -4.23 0.86
CA ILE A 111 -26.88 -3.89 -0.12
C ILE A 111 -26.90 -4.91 -1.26
N ASN A 112 -25.74 -5.32 -1.76
CA ASN A 112 -25.62 -6.20 -2.92
C ASN A 112 -25.04 -7.59 -2.59
N SER A 113 -25.49 -8.19 -1.48
CA SER A 113 -25.13 -9.56 -1.07
C SER A 113 -25.74 -10.63 -1.96
#